data_AF-A0A355FXS2-F1
#
_entry.id   AF-A0A355FXS2-F1
#
_cell.length_a   1.000
_cell.length_b   1.000
_cell.length_c   1.000
_cell.angle_alpha   90.00
_cell.angle_beta   90.00
_cell.angle_gamma   90.00
#
_symmetry.space_group_name_H-M   'P 1'
#
loop_
_entity.id
_entity.type
_entity.pdbx_description
1 polymer ?
#
loop_
_entity_poly.entity_id
_entity_poly.type
_entity_poly.pdbx_seq_one_letter_code
_entity_poly.pdbx_strand_id
1 'polypeptide(L)'
;MAKLVTQIKLQIPGGAATPAPPVGPALGQHGLNISDFVSRFNTATQDRRGETVPIIINVYEDRTFDFVTKVAPASDLIKKAAGIAKGAGNPLTEKIGKLTKAQLREVAEKKLPDLNTQDIEAAMKIIAGTARQMGVQIVE
;
A
#
# COMPACT_ATOMS: atom_id res chain seq x y z
N MET A 1 -5.03 4.48 -29.17
CA MET A 1 -4.65 3.86 -27.88
C MET A 1 -3.19 4.23 -27.66
N ALA A 2 -2.89 5.12 -26.71
CA ALA A 2 -1.51 5.53 -26.45
C ALA A 2 -0.72 4.34 -25.88
N LYS A 3 0.49 4.12 -26.40
CA LYS A 3 1.33 2.99 -25.98
C LYS A 3 1.91 3.28 -24.61
N LEU A 4 1.84 2.30 -23.71
CA LEU A 4 2.47 2.39 -22.39
C LEU A 4 4.00 2.39 -22.58
N VAL A 5 4.65 3.45 -22.12
CA VAL A 5 6.11 3.60 -22.17
C VAL A 5 6.74 2.92 -20.97
N THR A 6 6.28 3.30 -19.77
CA THR A 6 6.90 2.89 -18.51
C THR A 6 5.86 2.83 -17.39
N GLN A 7 6.10 1.92 -16.44
CA GLN A 7 5.38 1.86 -15.17
C GLN A 7 6.31 2.22 -14.02
N ILE A 8 5.91 3.21 -13.23
CA ILE A 8 6.62 3.65 -12.03
C ILE A 8 5.83 3.20 -10.81
N LYS A 9 6.48 2.47 -9.89
CA LYS A 9 5.87 2.04 -8.64
C LYS A 9 6.48 2.85 -7.51
N LEU A 10 5.65 3.60 -6.78
CA LEU A 10 6.08 4.42 -5.65
C LEU A 10 5.24 4.10 -4.42
N GLN A 11 5.77 4.43 -3.25
CA GLN A 11 5.07 4.37 -1.97
C GLN A 11 5.08 5.76 -1.36
N ILE A 12 3.91 6.33 -1.12
CA ILE A 12 3.76 7.69 -0.61
C ILE A 12 2.78 7.66 0.57
N PRO A 13 3.08 8.36 1.69
CA PRO A 13 2.09 8.52 2.76
C PRO A 13 0.85 9.27 2.25
N GLY A 14 -0.32 8.70 2.49
CA GLY A 14 -1.61 9.24 2.09
C GLY A 14 -1.84 10.64 2.66
N GLY A 15 -2.40 11.53 1.83
CA GLY A 15 -2.72 12.91 2.16
C GLY A 15 -1.52 13.81 2.50
N ALA A 16 -0.29 13.32 2.30
CA ALA A 16 0.96 14.03 2.55
C ALA A 16 1.97 13.82 1.41
N ALA A 17 1.50 13.69 0.16
CA ALA A 17 2.40 13.68 -0.99
C ALA A 17 3.15 15.01 -1.06
N THR A 18 4.48 14.91 -1.19
CA THR A 18 5.37 16.05 -1.40
C THR A 18 6.18 15.80 -2.67
N PRO A 19 6.61 16.87 -3.38
CA PRO A 19 7.48 16.76 -4.55
C PRO A 19 8.92 16.32 -4.22
N ALA A 20 9.13 15.71 -3.05
CA ALA A 20 10.41 15.34 -2.47
C ALA A 20 11.09 14.15 -3.20
N PRO A 21 12.33 13.76 -2.83
CA PRO A 21 13.22 12.88 -3.60
C PRO A 21 12.70 11.51 -4.08
N PRO A 22 11.65 10.86 -3.53
CA PRO A 22 11.11 9.66 -4.17
C PRO A 22 10.17 9.96 -5.35
N VAL A 23 9.49 11.11 -5.35
CA VAL A 23 8.42 11.46 -6.30
C VAL A 23 8.96 12.37 -7.40
N GLY A 24 9.71 13.42 -7.02
CA GLY A 24 10.23 14.43 -7.92
C GLY A 24 11.15 13.88 -9.02
N PRO A 25 12.24 13.16 -8.67
CA PRO A 25 13.13 12.55 -9.65
C PRO A 25 12.45 11.48 -10.50
N ALA A 26 11.58 10.65 -9.91
CA ALA A 26 10.93 9.55 -10.61
C ALA A 26 9.94 10.06 -11.68
N LEU A 27 9.09 11.05 -11.36
CA LEU A 27 8.14 11.62 -12.33
C LEU A 27 8.81 12.64 -13.26
N GLY A 28 9.77 13.41 -12.76
CA GLY A 28 10.48 14.46 -13.51
C GLY A 28 11.32 13.91 -14.66
N GLN A 29 11.94 12.73 -14.49
CA GLN A 29 12.66 12.04 -15.58
C GLN A 29 11.78 11.72 -16.79
N HIS A 30 10.46 11.61 -16.59
CA HIS A 30 9.49 11.33 -17.65
C HIS A 30 8.72 12.57 -18.12
N GLY A 31 9.08 13.77 -17.63
CA GLY A 31 8.45 15.03 -18.05
C GLY A 31 7.01 15.19 -17.61
N LEU A 32 6.59 14.51 -16.53
CA LEU A 32 5.22 14.54 -16.02
C LEU A 32 4.98 15.70 -15.06
N ASN A 33 3.74 16.16 -14.97
CA ASN A 33 3.36 17.26 -14.09
C ASN A 33 3.26 16.78 -12.62
N ILE A 34 4.32 17.05 -11.85
CA ILE A 34 4.46 16.65 -10.45
C ILE A 34 3.36 17.30 -9.58
N SER A 35 3.04 18.57 -9.81
CA SER A 35 2.07 19.30 -8.99
C SER A 35 0.65 18.78 -9.18
N ASP A 36 0.28 18.46 -10.43
CA ASP A 36 -1.02 17.85 -10.74
C ASP A 36 -1.15 16.47 -10.07
N PHE A 37 -0.11 15.65 -10.17
CA PHE A 37 -0.04 14.36 -9.50
C PHE A 37 -0.20 14.49 -7.97
N VAL A 38 0.55 15.40 -7.33
CA VAL A 38 0.48 15.62 -5.88
C VAL A 38 -0.93 16.04 -5.45
N SER A 39 -1.58 16.92 -6.19
CA SER A 39 -2.95 17.35 -5.89
C SER A 39 -3.94 16.20 -6.02
N ARG A 40 -3.94 15.49 -7.16
CA ARG A 40 -4.87 14.37 -7.42
C ARG A 40 -4.66 13.23 -6.43
N PHE A 41 -3.42 12.91 -6.09
CA PHE A 41 -3.09 11.91 -5.08
C PHE A 41 -3.58 12.32 -3.69
N ASN A 42 -3.35 13.57 -3.27
CA ASN A 42 -3.77 14.04 -1.95
C ASN A 42 -5.29 14.05 -1.81
N THR A 43 -6.02 14.42 -2.86
CA THR A 43 -7.50 14.33 -2.88
C THR A 43 -7.97 12.87 -2.80
N ALA A 44 -7.40 11.97 -3.60
CA ALA A 44 -7.77 10.55 -3.62
C ALA A 44 -7.39 9.80 -2.32
N THR A 45 -6.37 10.26 -1.61
CA THR A 45 -5.87 9.64 -0.37
C THR A 45 -6.20 10.42 0.88
N GLN A 46 -7.10 11.40 0.79
CA GLN A 46 -7.47 12.25 1.92
C GLN A 46 -8.06 11.43 3.08
N ASP A 47 -8.87 10.41 2.76
CA ASP A 47 -9.47 9.50 3.74
C ASP A 47 -8.46 8.53 4.37
N ARG A 48 -7.23 8.49 3.84
CA ARG A 48 -6.16 7.56 4.21
C ARG A 48 -4.93 8.27 4.75
N ARG A 49 -5.14 9.47 5.31
CA ARG A 49 -4.07 10.28 5.91
C ARG A 49 -3.26 9.48 6.92
N GLY A 50 -1.95 9.40 6.69
CA GLY A 50 -1.01 8.68 7.55
C GLY A 50 -0.81 7.19 7.23
N GLU A 51 -1.50 6.63 6.24
CA GLU A 51 -1.21 5.28 5.73
C GLU A 51 -0.26 5.35 4.54
N THR A 52 0.72 4.44 4.44
CA THR A 52 1.53 4.32 3.23
C THR A 52 0.67 3.78 2.09
N VAL A 53 0.46 4.57 1.04
CA VAL A 53 -0.34 4.18 -0.14
C VAL A 53 0.62 3.84 -1.28
N PRO A 54 0.67 2.58 -1.74
CA PRO A 54 1.41 2.22 -2.93
C PRO A 54 0.65 2.69 -4.16
N ILE A 55 1.36 3.26 -5.11
CA ILE A 55 0.82 3.75 -6.37
C ILE A 55 1.55 3.13 -7.55
N ILE A 56 0.80 2.91 -8.61
CA ILE A 56 1.36 2.54 -9.91
C ILE A 56 1.01 3.66 -10.88
N ILE A 57 2.04 4.34 -11.38
CA ILE A 57 1.91 5.39 -12.39
C ILE A 57 2.26 4.78 -13.74
N ASN A 58 1.29 4.77 -14.63
CA ASN A 58 1.43 4.41 -16.03
C ASN A 58 1.78 5.67 -16.83
N VAL A 59 2.91 5.63 -17.54
CA VAL A 59 3.37 6.73 -18.39
C VAL A 59 3.14 6.36 -19.85
N TYR A 60 2.49 7.23 -20.61
CA TYR A 60 2.19 7.04 -22.02
C TYR A 60 3.10 7.89 -22.92
N GLU A 61 3.20 7.53 -24.21
CA GLU A 61 4.08 8.19 -25.19
C GLU A 61 3.73 9.67 -25.44
N ASP A 62 2.47 10.04 -25.24
CA ASP A 62 1.96 11.41 -25.38
C ASP A 62 2.24 12.31 -24.15
N ARG A 63 3.09 11.83 -23.22
CA ARG A 63 3.39 12.49 -21.94
C ARG A 63 2.18 12.62 -21.01
N THR A 64 1.12 11.85 -21.27
CA THR A 64 0.06 11.67 -20.29
C THR A 64 0.46 10.62 -19.26
N PHE A 65 -0.17 10.69 -18.09
CA PHE A 65 0.00 9.71 -17.04
C PHE A 65 -1.36 9.29 -16.48
N ASP A 66 -1.46 8.03 -16.12
CA ASP A 66 -2.55 7.51 -15.31
C ASP A 66 -1.96 6.91 -14.03
N PHE A 67 -2.67 7.00 -12.91
CA PHE A 67 -2.19 6.44 -11.66
C PHE A 67 -3.30 5.65 -10.97
N VAL A 68 -2.92 4.48 -10.48
CA VAL A 68 -3.80 3.63 -9.69
C VAL A 68 -3.29 3.62 -8.26
N THR A 69 -4.10 4.15 -7.35
CA THR A 69 -3.86 4.04 -5.91
C THR A 69 -4.29 2.67 -5.42
N LYS A 70 -3.36 1.91 -4.87
CA LYS A 70 -3.65 0.65 -4.21
C LYS A 70 -3.92 0.87 -2.72
N VAL A 71 -4.55 -0.09 -2.09
CA VAL A 71 -4.69 -0.14 -0.64
C VAL A 71 -3.31 -0.26 0.01
N ALA A 72 -3.18 0.28 1.22
CA ALA A 72 -1.99 0.17 2.04
C ALA A 72 -1.43 -1.27 2.09
N PRO A 73 -0.10 -1.44 2.22
CA PRO A 73 0.50 -2.76 2.35
C PRO A 73 -0.13 -3.54 3.49
N ALA A 74 -0.31 -4.86 3.31
CA ALA A 74 -0.82 -5.72 4.36
C ALA A 74 0.00 -5.56 5.66
N SER A 75 1.32 -5.36 5.53
CA SER A 75 2.20 -5.13 6.67
C SER A 75 1.85 -3.90 7.49
N ASP A 76 1.49 -2.78 6.86
CA ASP A 76 1.14 -1.55 7.59
C ASP A 76 -0.26 -1.66 8.21
N LEU A 77 -1.20 -2.32 7.53
CA LEU A 77 -2.52 -2.63 8.09
C LEU A 77 -2.42 -3.56 9.30
N ILE A 78 -1.58 -4.59 9.23
CA ILE A 78 -1.31 -5.51 10.33
C ILE A 78 -0.63 -4.77 11.49
N LYS A 79 0.38 -3.93 11.21
CA LYS A 79 1.03 -3.11 12.25
C LYS A 79 0.03 -2.23 13.00
N LYS A 80 -0.85 -1.55 12.27
CA LYS A 80 -1.90 -0.69 12.83
C LYS A 80 -2.91 -1.49 13.65
N ALA A 81 -3.34 -2.65 13.16
CA ALA A 81 -4.29 -3.52 13.87
C ALA A 81 -3.68 -4.21 15.10
N ALA A 82 -2.40 -4.59 15.04
CA ALA A 82 -1.67 -5.21 16.16
C ALA A 82 -1.01 -4.19 17.11
N GLY A 83 -1.09 -2.88 16.81
CA GLY A 83 -0.50 -1.81 17.63
C GLY A 83 1.03 -1.80 17.69
N ILE A 84 1.71 -2.36 16.68
CA ILE A 84 3.18 -2.47 16.65
C ILE A 84 3.80 -1.45 15.68
N ALA A 85 4.92 -0.83 16.08
CA ALA A 85 5.61 0.14 15.23
C ALA A 85 6.58 -0.52 14.22
N LYS A 86 7.16 -1.67 14.57
CA LYS A 86 8.15 -2.40 13.76
C LYS A 86 7.78 -3.88 13.68
N GLY A 87 8.15 -4.55 12.59
CA GLY A 87 8.07 -6.00 12.42
C GLY A 87 9.15 -6.74 13.24
N ALA A 88 9.00 -8.06 13.42
CA ALA A 88 10.02 -8.88 14.07
C ALA A 88 11.33 -8.82 13.27
N GLY A 89 12.46 -8.71 13.97
CA GLY A 89 13.77 -8.88 13.32
C GLY A 89 13.97 -10.32 12.86
N ASN A 90 13.50 -11.28 13.66
CA ASN A 90 13.47 -12.69 13.31
C ASN A 90 12.11 -13.33 13.67
N PRO A 91 11.21 -13.54 12.69
CA PRO A 91 9.85 -14.03 12.93
C PRO A 91 9.76 -15.43 13.55
N LEU A 92 10.80 -16.26 13.42
CA LEU A 92 10.83 -17.60 14.01
C LEU A 92 11.07 -17.57 15.52
N THR A 93 11.86 -16.61 16.01
CA THR A 93 12.27 -16.53 17.41
C THR A 93 11.53 -15.45 18.18
N GLU A 94 11.19 -14.35 17.52
CA GLU A 94 10.52 -13.19 18.14
C GLU A 94 9.11 -13.05 17.61
N LYS A 95 8.12 -13.29 18.49
CA LYS A 95 6.73 -12.98 18.20
C LYS A 95 6.40 -11.61 18.76
N ILE A 96 6.12 -10.68 17.88
CA ILE A 96 5.82 -9.29 18.23
C ILE A 96 4.40 -8.96 17.78
N GLY A 97 3.50 -8.83 18.75
CA GLY A 97 2.10 -8.51 18.53
C GLY A 97 1.19 -9.73 18.38
N LYS A 98 -0.10 -9.47 18.61
CA LYS A 98 -1.19 -10.43 18.47
C LYS A 98 -2.28 -9.78 17.63
N LEU A 99 -2.93 -10.57 16.79
CA LEU A 99 -4.05 -10.14 15.96
C LEU A 99 -5.22 -11.11 16.18
N THR A 100 -6.42 -10.61 16.42
CA THR A 100 -7.61 -11.47 16.53
C THR A 100 -8.13 -11.87 15.15
N LYS A 101 -8.91 -12.95 15.06
CA LYS A 101 -9.59 -13.33 13.81
C LYS A 101 -10.49 -12.21 13.28
N ALA A 102 -11.14 -11.46 14.18
CA ALA A 102 -11.98 -10.32 13.81
C ALA A 102 -11.17 -9.20 13.13
N GLN A 103 -10.03 -8.81 13.71
CA GLN A 103 -9.14 -7.81 13.12
C GLN A 103 -8.54 -8.28 11.79
N LEU A 104 -8.19 -9.56 11.68
CA LEU A 104 -7.71 -10.17 10.45
C LEU A 104 -8.76 -10.06 9.34
N ARG A 105 -10.04 -10.30 9.66
CA ARG A 105 -11.16 -10.16 8.72
C ARG A 105 -11.33 -8.72 8.26
N GLU A 106 -11.31 -7.75 9.17
CA GLU A 106 -11.42 -6.33 8.81
C GLU A 106 -10.26 -5.88 7.88
N VAL A 107 -9.04 -6.33 8.16
CA VAL A 107 -7.87 -6.06 7.31
C VAL A 107 -8.02 -6.73 5.94
N ALA A 108 -8.52 -7.96 5.91
CA ALA A 108 -8.77 -8.70 4.67
C ALA A 108 -9.86 -8.04 3.83
N GLU A 109 -10.97 -7.59 4.43
CA GLU A 109 -12.06 -6.88 3.73
C GLU A 109 -11.57 -5.55 3.15
N LYS A 110 -10.78 -4.78 3.91
CA LYS A 110 -10.15 -3.54 3.40
C LYS A 110 -9.18 -3.81 2.25
N LYS A 111 -8.50 -4.96 2.24
CA LYS A 111 -7.49 -5.32 1.24
C LYS A 111 -8.06 -6.12 0.07
N LEU A 112 -9.28 -6.63 0.18
CA LEU A 112 -9.96 -7.45 -0.82
C LEU A 112 -9.94 -6.87 -2.25
N PRO A 113 -10.20 -5.57 -2.50
CA PRO A 113 -10.18 -5.04 -3.87
C PRO A 113 -8.79 -5.07 -4.54
N ASP A 114 -7.72 -5.19 -3.75
CA ASP A 114 -6.35 -5.31 -4.24
C ASP A 114 -5.86 -6.77 -4.35
N LEU A 115 -6.59 -7.71 -3.75
CA LEU A 115 -6.23 -9.11 -3.76
C LEU A 115 -6.77 -9.77 -5.02
N ASN A 116 -6.06 -10.79 -5.48
CA ASN A 116 -6.50 -11.61 -6.61
C ASN A 116 -7.60 -12.63 -6.21
N THR A 117 -8.33 -12.36 -5.13
CA THR A 117 -9.30 -13.29 -4.55
C THR A 117 -10.61 -12.58 -4.28
N GLN A 118 -11.73 -13.22 -4.58
CA GLN A 118 -13.06 -12.72 -4.22
C GLN A 118 -13.55 -13.28 -2.87
N ASP A 119 -12.94 -14.37 -2.40
CA ASP A 119 -13.28 -15.00 -1.12
C ASP A 119 -12.58 -14.34 0.07
N ILE A 120 -13.37 -13.90 1.04
CA ILE A 120 -12.86 -13.32 2.30
C ILE A 120 -11.98 -14.33 3.04
N GLU A 121 -12.28 -15.62 3.00
CA GLU A 121 -11.44 -16.65 3.63
C GLU A 121 -10.06 -16.79 2.99
N ALA A 122 -10.00 -16.70 1.66
CA ALA A 122 -8.73 -16.72 0.93
C ALA A 122 -7.94 -15.44 1.24
N ALA A 123 -8.60 -14.29 1.27
CA ALA A 123 -7.99 -13.03 1.67
C ALA A 123 -7.43 -13.09 3.10
N MET A 124 -8.20 -13.64 4.05
CA MET A 124 -7.76 -13.88 5.43
C MET A 124 -6.51 -14.76 5.47
N LYS A 125 -6.42 -15.84 4.68
CA LYS A 125 -5.22 -16.69 4.60
C LYS A 125 -4.01 -15.93 4.07
N ILE A 126 -4.17 -15.07 3.07
CA ILE A 126 -3.09 -14.25 2.51
C ILE A 126 -2.56 -13.29 3.58
N ILE A 127 -3.45 -12.56 4.25
CA ILE A 127 -3.08 -11.64 5.34
C ILE A 127 -2.46 -12.39 6.51
N ALA A 128 -2.96 -13.59 6.85
CA ALA A 128 -2.41 -14.44 7.88
C ALA A 128 -0.98 -14.89 7.57
N GLY A 129 -0.68 -15.18 6.30
CA GLY A 129 0.68 -15.47 5.84
C GLY A 129 1.64 -14.29 6.06
N THR A 130 1.21 -13.08 5.71
CA THR A 130 1.98 -11.86 5.97
C THR A 130 2.18 -11.60 7.47
N ALA A 131 1.14 -11.80 8.28
CA ALA A 131 1.21 -11.65 9.73
C ALA A 131 2.25 -12.61 10.34
N ARG A 132 2.26 -13.87 9.92
CA ARG A 132 3.27 -14.86 10.33
C ARG A 132 4.68 -14.46 9.93
N GLN A 133 4.89 -13.97 8.70
CA GLN A 133 6.20 -13.49 8.26
C GLN A 133 6.69 -12.25 9.00
N MET A 134 5.79 -11.51 9.67
CA MET A 134 6.15 -10.38 10.51
C MET A 134 6.35 -10.75 11.99
N GLY A 135 6.11 -12.01 12.37
CA GLY A 135 6.14 -12.46 13.76
C GLY A 135 4.87 -12.11 14.54
N VAL A 136 3.77 -11.76 13.87
CA VAL A 136 2.48 -11.48 14.54
C VAL A 136 1.71 -12.79 14.71
N GLN A 137 1.30 -13.09 15.94
CA GLN A 137 0.52 -14.29 16.23
C GLN A 137 -0.98 -14.03 16.09
N ILE A 138 -1.65 -14.89 15.32
CA ILE A 138 -3.11 -14.86 15.24
C ILE A 138 -3.65 -15.61 16.46
N VAL A 139 -4.39 -14.89 17.29
CA VAL A 139 -5.16 -15.42 18.41
C VAL A 139 -6.62 -15.50 18.00
N GLU A 140 -7.37 -16.43 18.59
CA GLU A 140 -8.82 -16.50 18.36
C GLU A 140 -9.53 -15.22 18.79
#